data_AF-A0A959UB86-F1
#
_entry.id   AF-A0A959UB86-F1
#
_cell.length_a   1.000
_cell.length_b   1.000
_cell.length_c   1.000
_cell.angle_alpha   90.00
_cell.angle_beta   90.00
_cell.angle_gamma   90.00
#
_symmetry.space_group_name_H-M   'P 1'
#
loop_
_entity.id
_entity.type
_entity.pdbx_description
1 polymer ?
#
loop_
_entity_poly.entity_id
_entity_poly.type
_entity_poly.pdbx_seq_one_letter_code
_entity_poly.pdbx_strand_id
1 'polypeptide(L)'
;MKKNKGISQSIKSGSGSTNVQIVGNVSFGLNKDETEKIFLELFKNNFQKLSGEAYNEATKRIKSFTDNVIKSAIKRKNPLNQLQNPDFQKTLYNAQETYAKSGEKEIELLLTELVLERANDNNTSLRNIILNEAVTKIGSLTKDQLNLISIHFIVRKNKFNSVKNYAKLKEMITSSLIPFSENLKITQLDFNHLEYVGLGNVQKGLHSNPDLEESLIKTYGLYLNKGFSLEEFNEHFDPSLNHFLIPCFNDNSLFQFKFNSEAELIEYIKSQKLQKKIMPILDFYKTKAPNKKQLKSELSASIPQYNNLSRLYGTSLISFFFTSVGIATAIVYINSKPNMIFDMDIWIK
;
A
#
# COMPACT_ATOMS: atom_id res chain seq x y z
N MET A 1 -75.73 6.77 41.64
CA MET A 1 -74.87 7.76 42.33
C MET A 1 -73.96 7.05 43.34
N LYS A 2 -72.66 6.90 43.02
CA LYS A 2 -71.60 6.59 43.99
C LYS A 2 -70.60 7.76 43.94
N LYS A 3 -70.35 8.37 45.09
CA LYS A 3 -69.46 9.52 45.30
C LYS A 3 -68.00 9.13 45.03
N ASN A 4 -67.31 9.83 44.13
CA ASN A 4 -65.85 9.89 44.17
C ASN A 4 -65.44 10.94 45.20
N LYS A 5 -64.78 10.51 46.28
CA LYS A 5 -64.04 11.39 47.20
C LYS A 5 -62.86 11.98 46.42
N GLY A 6 -62.99 13.24 46.01
CA GLY A 6 -61.84 14.01 45.52
C GLY A 6 -60.83 14.20 46.66
N ILE A 7 -59.55 14.02 46.34
CA ILE A 7 -58.43 14.28 47.25
C ILE A 7 -58.49 15.76 47.66
N SER A 8 -58.64 16.04 48.96
CA SER A 8 -58.58 17.41 49.49
C SER A 8 -57.15 17.76 49.87
N GLN A 9 -56.56 18.75 49.21
CA GLN A 9 -55.28 19.36 49.61
C GLN A 9 -55.57 20.72 50.24
N SER A 10 -55.01 21.00 51.42
CA SER A 10 -55.15 22.26 52.14
C SER A 10 -53.81 22.99 52.25
N ILE A 11 -53.80 24.29 51.96
CA ILE A 11 -52.63 25.17 52.08
C ILE A 11 -52.94 26.20 53.18
N LYS A 12 -52.04 26.39 54.14
CA LYS A 12 -52.10 27.45 55.15
C LYS A 12 -51.17 28.60 54.75
N SER A 13 -51.66 29.83 54.88
CA SER A 13 -51.01 31.03 54.32
C SER A 13 -51.24 32.23 55.23
N GLY A 14 -50.26 33.14 55.26
CA GLY A 14 -50.29 34.39 56.03
C GLY A 14 -50.84 35.58 55.23
N SER A 15 -51.09 36.71 55.89
CA SER A 15 -51.59 37.93 55.22
C SER A 15 -50.57 38.47 54.22
N GLY A 16 -50.96 38.57 52.94
CA GLY A 16 -50.14 39.09 51.84
C GLY A 16 -49.55 38.02 50.91
N SER A 17 -49.83 36.73 51.12
CA SER A 17 -49.33 35.66 50.24
C SER A 17 -50.29 35.31 49.10
N THR A 18 -49.74 35.00 47.92
CA THR A 18 -50.45 34.37 46.80
C THR A 18 -50.21 32.87 46.83
N ASN A 19 -51.29 32.07 46.89
CA ASN A 19 -51.19 30.62 46.84
C ASN A 19 -51.54 30.09 45.45
N VAL A 20 -50.73 29.19 44.93
CA VAL A 20 -50.99 28.47 43.69
C VAL A 20 -51.07 26.98 44.02
N GLN A 21 -52.21 26.36 43.70
CA GLN A 21 -52.46 24.95 43.95
C GLN A 21 -52.48 24.20 42.62
N ILE A 22 -51.58 23.24 42.45
CA ILE A 22 -51.39 22.51 41.18
C ILE A 22 -51.98 21.10 41.33
N VAL A 23 -52.94 20.76 40.48
CA VAL A 23 -53.51 19.40 40.42
C VAL A 23 -52.71 18.61 39.37
N GLY A 24 -51.63 17.96 39.80
CA GLY A 24 -50.76 17.15 38.94
C GLY A 24 -49.31 17.10 39.45
N ASN A 25 -48.40 16.51 38.65
CA ASN A 25 -46.97 16.54 38.94
C ASN A 25 -46.37 17.89 38.55
N VAL A 26 -45.58 18.50 39.43
CA VAL A 26 -44.71 19.64 39.11
C VAL A 26 -43.35 19.09 38.72
N SER A 27 -42.96 19.21 37.44
CA SER A 27 -41.62 18.86 36.98
C SER A 27 -40.73 20.10 37.02
N PHE A 28 -39.73 20.11 37.90
CA PHE A 28 -38.64 21.08 37.87
C PHE A 28 -37.58 20.60 36.86
N GLY A 29 -37.78 20.94 35.59
CA GLY A 29 -36.89 20.58 34.49
C GLY A 29 -37.13 21.49 33.30
N LEU A 30 -36.14 21.56 32.40
CA LEU A 30 -36.28 22.32 31.16
C LEU A 30 -37.36 21.67 30.29
N ASN A 31 -38.30 22.47 29.79
CA ASN A 31 -39.22 21.98 28.78
C ASN A 31 -38.47 21.78 27.43
N LYS A 32 -39.12 21.16 26.44
CA LYS A 32 -38.48 20.86 25.15
C LYS A 32 -37.94 22.12 24.47
N ASP A 33 -38.71 23.20 24.47
CA ASP A 33 -38.36 24.46 23.80
C ASP A 33 -37.20 25.17 24.51
N GLU A 34 -37.19 25.14 25.85
CA GLU A 34 -36.08 25.63 26.67
C GLU A 34 -34.81 24.80 26.45
N THR A 35 -34.94 23.48 26.36
CA THR A 35 -33.83 22.55 26.09
C THR A 35 -33.25 22.78 24.69
N GLU A 36 -34.10 22.92 23.68
CA GLU A 36 -33.69 23.20 22.30
C GLU A 36 -32.99 24.56 22.20
N LYS A 37 -33.53 25.59 22.85
CA LYS A 37 -32.93 26.92 22.89
C LYS A 37 -31.54 26.89 23.54
N ILE A 38 -31.41 26.26 24.71
CA ILE A 38 -30.13 26.12 25.41
C ILE A 38 -29.12 25.35 24.56
N PHE A 39 -29.54 24.26 23.89
CA PHE A 39 -28.66 23.48 23.03
C PHE A 39 -28.20 24.29 21.81
N LEU A 40 -29.08 25.05 21.17
CA LEU A 40 -28.75 25.90 20.02
C LEU A 40 -27.82 27.05 20.41
N GLU A 41 -28.03 27.69 21.56
CA GLU A 41 -27.13 28.72 22.08
C GLU A 41 -25.76 28.14 22.42
N LEU A 42 -25.73 26.98 23.11
CA LEU A 42 -24.50 26.27 23.41
C LEU A 42 -23.76 25.86 22.13
N PHE A 43 -24.48 25.34 21.13
CA PHE A 43 -23.91 24.97 19.83
C PHE A 43 -23.34 26.19 19.11
N LYS A 44 -24.10 27.29 18.98
CA LYS A 44 -23.64 28.51 18.29
C LYS A 44 -22.39 29.11 18.96
N ASN A 45 -22.40 29.18 20.30
CA ASN A 45 -21.29 29.74 21.07
C ASN A 45 -20.02 28.88 20.96
N ASN A 46 -20.17 27.56 20.92
CA ASN A 46 -19.02 26.66 20.80
C ASN A 46 -18.57 26.46 19.34
N PHE A 47 -19.47 26.47 18.36
CA PHE A 47 -19.18 26.18 16.96
C PHE A 47 -18.20 27.21 16.36
N GLN A 48 -18.36 28.50 16.66
CA GLN A 48 -17.43 29.53 16.20
C GLN A 48 -16.03 29.33 16.77
N LYS A 49 -15.93 29.01 18.07
CA LYS A 49 -14.66 28.71 18.73
C LYS A 49 -13.98 27.48 18.10
N LEU A 50 -14.71 26.38 17.96
CA LEU A 50 -14.22 25.15 17.35
C LEU A 50 -13.77 25.36 15.89
N SER A 51 -14.53 26.16 15.14
CA SER A 51 -14.17 26.54 13.76
C SER A 51 -12.90 27.38 13.72
N GLY A 52 -12.73 28.33 14.66
CA GLY A 52 -11.52 29.13 14.78
C GLY A 52 -10.28 28.31 15.15
N GLU A 53 -10.43 27.37 16.08
CA GLU A 53 -9.34 26.44 16.46
C GLU A 53 -8.93 25.54 15.27
N ALA A 54 -9.92 24.97 14.56
CA ALA A 54 -9.66 24.18 13.36
C ALA A 54 -8.98 24.98 12.25
N TYR A 55 -9.40 26.23 12.04
CA TYR A 55 -8.79 27.15 11.07
C TYR A 55 -7.33 27.46 11.42
N ASN A 56 -7.05 27.75 12.68
CA ASN A 56 -5.69 28.06 13.16
C ASN A 56 -4.75 26.86 12.98
N GLU A 57 -5.23 25.66 13.32
CA GLU A 57 -4.45 24.42 13.18
C GLU A 57 -4.21 24.08 11.69
N ALA A 58 -5.24 24.19 10.84
CA ALA A 58 -5.09 24.01 9.40
C ALA A 58 -4.08 25.01 8.81
N THR A 59 -4.15 26.29 9.19
CA THR A 59 -3.23 27.35 8.72
C THR A 59 -1.79 27.05 9.14
N LYS A 60 -1.58 26.60 10.39
CA LYS A 60 -0.26 26.19 10.89
C LYS A 60 0.32 25.04 10.07
N ARG A 61 -0.50 24.02 9.77
CA ARG A 61 -0.10 22.87 8.95
C ARG A 61 0.25 23.28 7.52
N ILE A 62 -0.56 24.12 6.88
CA ILE A 62 -0.30 24.66 5.54
C ILE A 62 1.04 25.39 5.49
N LYS A 63 1.31 26.26 6.47
CA LYS A 63 2.57 27.00 6.55
C LYS A 63 3.76 26.06 6.72
N SER A 64 3.70 25.13 7.68
CA SER A 64 4.75 24.14 7.92
C SER A 64 5.05 23.29 6.69
N PHE A 65 4.00 22.78 6.03
CA PHE A 65 4.12 21.98 4.81
C PHE A 65 4.78 22.77 3.68
N THR A 66 4.31 23.99 3.45
CA THR A 66 4.85 24.86 2.39
C THR A 66 6.34 25.15 2.62
N ASP A 67 6.72 25.48 3.85
CA ASP A 67 8.12 25.68 4.22
C ASP A 67 8.96 24.42 3.98
N ASN A 68 8.42 23.24 4.30
CA ASN A 68 9.09 21.95 4.10
C ASN A 68 9.27 21.61 2.61
N VAL A 69 8.26 21.84 1.78
CA VAL A 69 8.34 21.67 0.33
C VAL A 69 9.39 22.59 -0.26
N ILE A 70 9.37 23.89 0.06
CA ILE A 70 10.33 24.87 -0.47
C ILE A 70 11.77 24.51 -0.05
N LYS A 71 12.00 24.21 1.24
CA LYS A 71 13.31 23.79 1.74
C LYS A 71 13.81 22.53 1.04
N SER A 72 12.94 21.56 0.83
CA SER A 72 13.28 20.30 0.17
C SER A 72 13.58 20.51 -1.32
N ALA A 73 12.79 21.35 -2.00
CA ALA A 73 13.01 21.73 -3.38
C ALA A 73 14.37 22.42 -3.59
N ILE A 74 14.73 23.37 -2.72
CA ILE A 74 16.04 24.03 -2.74
C ILE A 74 17.16 23.01 -2.52
N LYS A 75 17.02 22.16 -1.49
CA LYS A 75 18.04 21.15 -1.14
C LYS A 75 18.29 20.16 -2.29
N ARG A 76 17.24 19.77 -3.00
CA ARG A 76 17.31 18.81 -4.11
C ARG A 76 17.47 19.46 -5.49
N LYS A 77 17.55 20.79 -5.54
CA LYS A 77 17.67 21.57 -6.78
C LYS A 77 16.50 21.34 -7.76
N ASN A 78 15.30 21.11 -7.23
CA ASN A 78 14.08 21.06 -8.05
C ASN A 78 13.83 22.44 -8.71
N PRO A 79 13.24 22.47 -9.90
CA PRO A 79 13.03 23.71 -10.65
C PRO A 79 11.93 24.59 -10.01
N LEU A 80 12.34 25.64 -9.31
CA LEU A 80 11.43 26.55 -8.59
C LEU A 80 10.55 27.41 -9.51
N ASN A 81 10.88 27.53 -10.80
CA ASN A 81 10.03 28.21 -11.78
C ASN A 81 8.68 27.52 -11.96
N GLN A 82 8.54 26.24 -11.60
CA GLN A 82 7.24 25.55 -11.58
C GLN A 82 6.24 26.20 -10.63
N LEU A 83 6.67 26.97 -9.63
CA LEU A 83 5.76 27.72 -8.75
C LEU A 83 4.91 28.76 -9.50
N GLN A 84 5.30 29.16 -10.72
CA GLN A 84 4.51 30.06 -11.57
C GLN A 84 3.49 29.31 -12.45
N ASN A 85 3.58 27.98 -12.52
CA ASN A 85 2.70 27.15 -13.34
C ASN A 85 1.34 26.93 -12.62
N PRO A 86 0.20 27.27 -13.24
CA PRO A 86 -1.12 27.11 -12.60
C PRO A 86 -1.48 25.67 -12.22
N ASP A 87 -1.09 24.68 -13.03
CA ASP A 87 -1.31 23.27 -12.74
C ASP A 87 -0.48 22.82 -11.53
N PHE A 88 0.80 23.22 -11.47
CA PHE A 88 1.63 22.97 -10.29
C PHE A 88 1.08 23.64 -9.04
N GLN A 89 0.63 24.90 -9.13
CA GLN A 89 0.00 25.60 -7.99
C GLN A 89 -1.25 24.88 -7.51
N LYS A 90 -2.07 24.34 -8.43
CA LYS A 90 -3.24 23.55 -8.07
C LYS A 90 -2.85 22.25 -7.36
N THR A 91 -1.82 21.56 -7.83
CA THR A 91 -1.30 20.36 -7.15
C THR A 91 -0.74 20.68 -5.76
N LEU A 92 0.04 21.75 -5.62
CA LEU A 92 0.54 22.22 -4.33
C LEU A 92 -0.61 22.56 -3.38
N TYR A 93 -1.65 23.24 -3.87
CA TYR A 93 -2.85 23.54 -3.09
C TYR A 93 -3.57 22.26 -2.63
N ASN A 94 -3.76 21.28 -3.53
CA ASN A 94 -4.41 20.01 -3.17
C ASN A 94 -3.60 19.25 -2.10
N ALA A 95 -2.27 19.30 -2.17
CA ALA A 95 -1.39 18.72 -1.15
C ALA A 95 -1.53 19.46 0.20
N GLN A 96 -1.50 20.80 0.19
CA GLN A 96 -1.75 21.63 1.37
C GLN A 96 -3.10 21.30 2.02
N GLU A 97 -4.17 21.23 1.23
CA GLU A 97 -5.51 20.89 1.69
C GLU A 97 -5.56 19.50 2.35
N THR A 98 -4.90 18.52 1.73
CA THR A 98 -4.86 17.14 2.21
C THR A 98 -4.12 17.03 3.55
N TYR A 99 -2.97 17.70 3.68
CA TYR A 99 -2.23 17.71 4.94
C TYR A 99 -2.93 18.54 6.03
N ALA A 100 -3.56 19.66 5.66
CA ALA A 100 -4.32 20.48 6.60
C ALA A 100 -5.42 19.66 7.30
N LYS A 101 -6.14 18.83 6.53
CA LYS A 101 -7.19 17.93 7.02
C LYS A 101 -6.64 16.79 7.89
N SER A 102 -5.58 16.11 7.43
CA SER A 102 -5.06 14.92 8.13
C SER A 102 -4.20 15.26 9.35
N GLY A 103 -3.23 16.17 9.21
CA GLY A 103 -2.20 16.43 10.23
C GLY A 103 -1.22 15.28 10.44
N GLU A 104 -1.27 14.25 9.58
CA GLU A 104 -0.41 13.07 9.71
C GLU A 104 0.95 13.31 9.07
N LYS A 105 2.02 13.12 9.84
CA LYS A 105 3.39 13.31 9.38
C LYS A 105 3.77 12.37 8.23
N GLU A 106 3.24 11.15 8.21
CA GLU A 106 3.47 10.21 7.10
C GLU A 106 2.86 10.74 5.80
N ILE A 107 1.63 11.25 5.83
CA ILE A 107 0.98 11.91 4.69
C ILE A 107 1.75 13.16 4.24
N GLU A 108 2.24 13.97 5.18
CA GLU A 108 3.09 15.14 4.88
C GLU A 108 4.31 14.77 4.03
N LEU A 109 5.02 13.71 4.43
CA LEU A 109 6.21 13.23 3.75
C LEU A 109 5.87 12.77 2.33
N LEU A 110 4.82 11.97 2.18
CA LEU A 110 4.41 11.44 0.87
C LEU A 110 3.97 12.55 -0.09
N LEU A 111 3.18 13.50 0.41
CA LEU A 111 2.76 14.67 -0.35
C LEU A 111 3.94 15.53 -0.77
N THR A 112 4.92 15.72 0.12
CA THR A 112 6.15 16.43 -0.19
C THR A 112 6.87 15.75 -1.36
N GLU A 113 7.03 14.42 -1.33
CA GLU A 113 7.70 13.72 -2.44
C GLU A 113 6.93 13.78 -3.75
N LEU A 114 5.60 13.63 -3.73
CA LEU A 114 4.79 13.78 -4.94
C LEU A 114 4.93 15.17 -5.56
N VAL A 115 4.90 16.23 -4.73
CA VAL A 115 5.05 17.61 -5.20
C VAL A 115 6.45 17.86 -5.77
N LEU A 116 7.50 17.31 -5.15
CA LEU A 116 8.88 17.46 -5.65
C LEU A 116 9.09 16.67 -6.96
N GLU A 117 8.56 15.45 -7.06
CA GLU A 117 8.60 14.68 -8.31
C GLU A 117 7.84 15.39 -9.43
N ARG A 118 6.70 16.00 -9.10
CA ARG A 118 5.91 16.81 -10.03
C ARG A 118 6.66 18.06 -10.47
N ALA A 119 7.47 18.67 -9.60
CA ALA A 119 8.26 19.83 -9.95
C ALA A 119 9.31 19.51 -11.02
N ASN A 120 9.86 18.29 -11.06
CA ASN A 120 10.92 17.94 -12.01
C ASN A 120 10.48 17.94 -13.48
N ASP A 121 9.18 17.92 -13.75
CA ASP A 121 8.62 17.87 -15.11
C ASP A 121 8.06 19.22 -15.57
N ASN A 122 8.64 19.73 -16.66
CA ASN A 122 8.31 21.04 -17.20
C ASN A 122 7.11 21.07 -18.17
N ASN A 123 6.55 19.89 -18.55
CA ASN A 123 5.54 19.76 -19.61
C ASN A 123 4.20 19.21 -19.10
N THR A 124 3.11 19.35 -19.85
CA THR A 124 1.85 18.61 -19.64
C THR A 124 2.00 17.12 -20.01
N SER A 125 2.87 16.41 -19.30
CA SER A 125 3.13 14.98 -19.50
C SER A 125 2.04 14.13 -18.82
N LEU A 126 1.88 12.90 -19.29
CA LEU A 126 1.05 11.91 -18.59
C LEU A 126 1.57 11.67 -17.17
N ARG A 127 2.90 11.70 -16.96
CA ARG A 127 3.55 11.69 -15.64
C ARG A 127 2.98 12.76 -14.71
N ASN A 128 2.82 13.99 -15.19
CA ASN A 128 2.23 15.07 -14.40
C ASN A 128 0.77 14.83 -14.05
N ILE A 129 -0.04 14.33 -14.98
CA ILE A 129 -1.43 13.95 -14.70
C ILE A 129 -1.49 12.87 -13.60
N ILE A 130 -0.62 11.86 -13.69
CA ILE A 130 -0.55 10.77 -12.72
C ILE A 130 -0.14 11.27 -11.32
N LEU A 131 0.89 12.13 -11.25
CA LEU A 131 1.37 12.71 -9.99
C LEU A 131 0.32 13.64 -9.36
N ASN A 132 -0.33 14.48 -10.17
CA ASN A 132 -1.43 15.33 -9.73
C ASN A 132 -2.57 14.50 -9.14
N GLU A 133 -2.97 13.42 -9.80
CA GLU A 133 -4.02 12.54 -9.32
C GLU A 133 -3.61 11.84 -8.02
N ALA A 134 -2.38 11.32 -7.94
CA ALA A 134 -1.86 10.67 -6.74
C ALA A 134 -1.91 11.58 -5.50
N VAL A 135 -1.59 12.88 -5.66
CA VAL A 135 -1.71 13.89 -4.58
C VAL A 135 -3.14 13.95 -4.03
N THR A 136 -4.15 13.89 -4.90
CA THR A 136 -5.56 13.96 -4.47
C THR A 136 -6.05 12.69 -3.78
N LYS A 137 -5.40 11.54 -4.03
CA LYS A 137 -5.84 10.25 -3.50
C LYS A 137 -5.16 9.86 -2.20
N ILE A 138 -3.91 10.28 -1.98
CA ILE A 138 -3.08 9.70 -0.92
C ILE A 138 -3.65 9.88 0.49
N GLY A 139 -4.33 11.00 0.74
CA GLY A 139 -4.97 11.29 2.04
C GLY A 139 -6.22 10.46 2.33
N SER A 140 -6.74 9.69 1.36
CA SER A 140 -7.83 8.75 1.58
C SER A 140 -7.37 7.35 1.96
N LEU A 141 -6.07 7.07 1.88
CA LEU A 141 -5.53 5.73 2.06
C LEU A 141 -5.14 5.50 3.51
N THR A 142 -5.43 4.30 4.00
CA THR A 142 -4.90 3.86 5.29
C THR A 142 -3.44 3.41 5.13
N LYS A 143 -2.70 3.41 6.24
CA LYS A 143 -1.35 2.82 6.29
C LYS A 143 -1.33 1.37 5.83
N ASP A 144 -2.36 0.59 6.19
CA ASP A 144 -2.47 -0.81 5.78
C ASP A 144 -2.66 -0.94 4.26
N GLN A 145 -3.44 -0.05 3.64
CA GLN A 145 -3.59 0.01 2.18
C GLN A 145 -2.28 0.40 1.47
N LEU A 146 -1.54 1.36 2.02
CA LEU A 146 -0.22 1.78 1.50
C LEU A 146 0.81 0.63 1.60
N ASN A 147 0.84 -0.06 2.73
CA ASN A 147 1.65 -1.26 2.93
C ASN A 147 1.29 -2.38 1.94
N LEU A 148 0.00 -2.63 1.74
CA LEU A 148 -0.52 -3.66 0.84
C LEU A 148 -0.07 -3.42 -0.61
N ILE A 149 -0.27 -2.20 -1.13
CA ILE A 149 0.17 -1.85 -2.49
C ILE A 149 1.69 -1.91 -2.62
N SER A 150 2.43 -1.60 -1.56
CA SER A 150 3.89 -1.67 -1.60
C SER A 150 4.39 -3.10 -1.75
N ILE A 151 3.85 -4.04 -0.96
CA ILE A 151 4.14 -5.47 -1.11
C ILE A 151 3.82 -5.93 -2.53
N HIS A 152 2.62 -5.59 -3.03
CA HIS A 152 2.18 -6.04 -4.34
C HIS A 152 3.05 -5.48 -5.48
N PHE A 153 3.45 -4.21 -5.38
CA PHE A 153 4.38 -3.58 -6.33
C PHE A 153 5.73 -4.29 -6.33
N ILE A 154 6.33 -4.50 -5.15
CA ILE A 154 7.64 -5.14 -5.03
C ILE A 154 7.61 -6.56 -5.61
N VAL A 155 6.54 -7.32 -5.36
CA VAL A 155 6.44 -8.72 -5.82
C VAL A 155 6.12 -8.81 -7.32
N ARG A 156 5.24 -7.98 -7.88
CA ARG A 156 4.77 -8.12 -9.27
C ARG A 156 5.48 -7.24 -10.28
N LYS A 157 6.04 -6.13 -9.85
CA LYS A 157 6.61 -5.12 -10.75
C LYS A 157 8.12 -5.02 -10.61
N ASN A 158 8.72 -5.39 -9.48
CA ASN A 158 10.16 -5.23 -9.30
C ASN A 158 10.97 -6.53 -9.43
N LYS A 159 12.23 -6.38 -9.87
CA LYS A 159 13.27 -7.40 -9.78
C LYS A 159 14.52 -6.79 -9.16
N PHE A 160 14.93 -7.31 -8.00
CA PHE A 160 16.18 -6.92 -7.37
C PHE A 160 17.36 -7.67 -8.00
N ASN A 161 18.17 -6.97 -8.79
CA ASN A 161 19.35 -7.56 -9.46
C ASN A 161 20.44 -8.05 -8.49
N SER A 162 20.38 -7.63 -7.22
CA SER A 162 21.26 -8.11 -6.14
C SER A 162 20.92 -9.52 -5.65
N VAL A 163 19.71 -10.02 -5.93
CA VAL A 163 19.29 -11.36 -5.54
C VAL A 163 19.89 -12.37 -6.51
N LYS A 164 20.98 -13.02 -6.09
CA LYS A 164 21.74 -13.98 -6.90
C LYS A 164 21.91 -15.37 -6.26
N ASN A 165 21.28 -15.60 -5.11
CA ASN A 165 21.23 -16.89 -4.42
C ASN A 165 20.13 -16.85 -3.35
N TYR A 166 19.92 -17.99 -2.68
CA TYR A 166 18.91 -18.15 -1.64
C TYR A 166 19.14 -17.24 -0.43
N ALA A 167 20.40 -17.01 -0.02
CA ALA A 167 20.71 -16.12 1.09
C ALA A 167 20.30 -14.67 0.80
N LYS A 168 20.60 -14.17 -0.40
CA LYS A 168 20.19 -12.84 -0.85
C LYS A 168 18.69 -12.71 -1.08
N LEU A 169 18.00 -13.79 -1.46
CA LEU A 169 16.54 -13.79 -1.50
C LEU A 169 15.97 -13.55 -0.09
N LYS A 170 16.48 -14.26 0.93
CA LYS A 170 16.04 -14.08 2.32
C LYS A 170 16.27 -12.65 2.81
N GLU A 171 17.46 -12.10 2.55
CA GLU A 171 17.79 -10.71 2.87
C GLU A 171 16.81 -9.72 2.21
N MET A 172 16.48 -9.92 0.93
CA MET A 172 15.50 -9.09 0.23
C MET A 172 14.10 -9.19 0.85
N ILE A 173 13.62 -10.40 1.15
CA ILE A 173 12.31 -10.59 1.79
C ILE A 173 12.26 -9.88 3.14
N THR A 174 13.26 -10.13 4.01
CA THR A 174 13.33 -9.56 5.35
C THR A 174 13.46 -8.04 5.34
N SER A 175 14.26 -7.48 4.42
CA SER A 175 14.47 -6.04 4.35
C SER A 175 13.36 -5.29 3.61
N SER A 176 12.75 -5.91 2.59
CA SER A 176 11.92 -5.20 1.60
C SER A 176 10.44 -5.60 1.59
N LEU A 177 10.07 -6.75 2.15
CA LEU A 177 8.66 -7.19 2.20
C LEU A 177 8.12 -7.26 3.62
N ILE A 178 8.91 -7.83 4.55
CA ILE A 178 8.48 -8.00 5.94
C ILE A 178 8.06 -6.69 6.61
N PRO A 179 8.78 -5.55 6.46
CA PRO A 179 8.41 -4.29 7.13
C PRO A 179 7.02 -3.76 6.75
N PHE A 180 6.52 -4.11 5.56
CA PHE A 180 5.18 -3.73 5.13
C PHE A 180 4.12 -4.73 5.58
N SER A 181 4.49 -5.96 5.95
CA SER A 181 3.55 -7.04 6.28
C SER A 181 3.21 -7.15 7.76
N GLU A 182 3.94 -6.44 8.63
CA GLU A 182 3.74 -6.49 10.07
C GLU A 182 2.35 -5.98 10.47
N ASN A 183 1.58 -6.84 11.13
CA ASN A 183 0.24 -6.53 11.67
C ASN A 183 -0.80 -6.05 10.65
N LEU A 184 -0.59 -6.29 9.34
CA LEU A 184 -1.54 -5.93 8.29
C LEU A 184 -2.91 -6.57 8.51
N LYS A 185 -3.97 -5.75 8.56
CA LYS A 185 -5.35 -6.21 8.63
C LYS A 185 -6.08 -5.84 7.36
N ILE A 186 -5.97 -6.70 6.36
CA ILE A 186 -6.59 -6.49 5.05
C ILE A 186 -7.86 -7.31 4.91
N THR A 187 -8.91 -6.65 4.45
CA THR A 187 -10.22 -7.22 4.16
C THR A 187 -10.60 -6.96 2.71
N GLN A 188 -11.70 -7.55 2.24
CA GLN A 188 -12.23 -7.25 0.91
C GLN A 188 -12.63 -5.77 0.76
N LEU A 189 -12.97 -5.08 1.86
CA LEU A 189 -13.31 -3.66 1.83
C LEU A 189 -12.11 -2.80 1.41
N ASP A 190 -10.90 -3.18 1.80
CA ASP A 190 -9.69 -2.46 1.42
C ASP A 190 -9.46 -2.50 -0.10
N PHE A 191 -9.69 -3.66 -0.73
CA PHE A 191 -9.61 -3.78 -2.17
C PHE A 191 -10.67 -2.96 -2.88
N ASN A 192 -11.93 -3.03 -2.42
CA ASN A 192 -13.01 -2.23 -3.00
C ASN A 192 -12.72 -0.73 -2.86
N HIS A 193 -12.12 -0.31 -1.73
CA HIS A 193 -11.70 1.06 -1.51
C HIS A 193 -10.57 1.48 -2.46
N LEU A 194 -9.54 0.64 -2.63
CA LEU A 194 -8.45 0.87 -3.59
C LEU A 194 -8.96 1.00 -5.04
N GLU A 195 -9.98 0.22 -5.42
CA GLU A 195 -10.67 0.36 -6.71
C GLU A 195 -11.43 1.68 -6.81
N TYR A 196 -12.23 2.02 -5.79
CA TYR A 196 -13.00 3.25 -5.73
C TYR A 196 -12.11 4.51 -5.85
N VAL A 197 -10.97 4.50 -5.17
CA VAL A 197 -9.98 5.60 -5.20
C VAL A 197 -9.20 5.62 -6.53
N GLY A 198 -9.29 4.56 -7.34
CA GLY A 198 -8.68 4.49 -8.67
C GLY A 198 -7.21 4.06 -8.67
N LEU A 199 -6.74 3.36 -7.62
CA LEU A 199 -5.35 2.87 -7.54
C LEU A 199 -5.16 1.49 -8.21
N GLY A 200 -6.25 0.80 -8.51
CA GLY A 200 -6.19 -0.48 -9.19
C GLY A 200 -7.55 -1.07 -9.46
N ASN A 201 -7.54 -2.30 -9.95
CA ASN A 201 -8.72 -3.09 -10.25
C ASN A 201 -8.51 -4.54 -9.83
N VAL A 202 -9.53 -5.18 -9.28
CA VAL A 202 -9.58 -6.60 -8.92
C VAL A 202 -10.30 -7.34 -10.03
N GLN A 203 -9.56 -8.11 -10.83
CA GLN A 203 -10.16 -8.98 -11.83
C GLN A 203 -10.57 -10.31 -11.20
N LYS A 204 -11.86 -10.48 -10.96
CA LYS A 204 -12.44 -11.76 -10.50
C LYS A 204 -12.50 -12.75 -11.67
N GLY A 205 -12.07 -13.99 -11.45
CA GLY A 205 -12.20 -15.08 -12.42
C GLY A 205 -10.93 -15.48 -13.18
N LEU A 206 -9.82 -14.75 -13.02
CA LEU A 206 -8.50 -15.24 -13.49
C LEU A 206 -7.89 -16.18 -12.44
N HIS A 207 -8.16 -17.47 -12.56
CA HIS A 207 -7.57 -18.54 -11.73
C HIS A 207 -6.05 -18.75 -11.96
N SER A 208 -5.37 -17.88 -12.70
CA SER A 208 -4.00 -18.07 -13.18
C SER A 208 -2.99 -17.04 -12.69
N ASN A 209 -3.40 -16.10 -11.83
CA ASN A 209 -2.45 -15.11 -11.32
C ASN A 209 -1.54 -15.77 -10.27
N PRO A 210 -0.21 -15.59 -10.37
CA PRO A 210 0.72 -16.31 -9.51
C PRO A 210 0.62 -15.80 -8.07
N ASP A 211 0.62 -16.73 -7.11
CA ASP A 211 0.76 -16.35 -5.71
C ASP A 211 2.19 -15.87 -5.38
N LEU A 212 2.50 -15.70 -4.10
CA LEU A 212 3.78 -15.13 -3.69
C LEU A 212 4.94 -16.03 -4.13
N GLU A 213 4.88 -17.32 -3.78
CA GLU A 213 5.93 -18.27 -4.11
C GLU A 213 6.08 -18.43 -5.62
N GLU A 214 4.98 -18.50 -6.37
CA GLU A 214 5.03 -18.57 -7.83
C GLU A 214 5.64 -17.29 -8.44
N SER A 215 5.32 -16.11 -7.88
CA SER A 215 5.91 -14.84 -8.32
C SER A 215 7.42 -14.78 -8.03
N LEU A 216 7.86 -15.29 -6.88
CA LEU A 216 9.28 -15.40 -6.53
C LEU A 216 10.02 -16.38 -7.43
N ILE A 217 9.45 -17.57 -7.69
CA ILE A 217 10.03 -18.58 -8.58
C ILE A 217 10.12 -18.05 -10.02
N LYS A 218 9.08 -17.37 -10.50
CA LYS A 218 9.10 -16.76 -11.83
C LYS A 218 10.20 -15.70 -11.98
N THR A 219 10.47 -14.94 -10.93
CA THR A 219 11.42 -13.81 -10.97
C THR A 219 12.86 -14.23 -10.69
N TYR A 220 13.06 -15.15 -9.75
CA TYR A 220 14.36 -15.54 -9.21
C TYR A 220 14.69 -17.03 -9.38
N GLY A 221 13.89 -17.79 -10.14
CA GLY A 221 13.95 -19.26 -10.21
C GLY A 221 15.34 -19.83 -10.49
N LEU A 222 16.13 -19.17 -11.35
CA LEU A 222 17.53 -19.52 -11.60
C LEU A 222 18.36 -19.60 -10.31
N TYR A 223 18.16 -18.65 -9.39
CA TYR A 223 18.93 -18.53 -8.15
C TYR A 223 18.37 -19.37 -7.00
N LEU A 224 17.22 -20.01 -7.20
CA LEU A 224 16.56 -20.89 -6.23
C LEU A 224 16.77 -22.37 -6.55
N ASN A 225 17.52 -22.68 -7.60
CA ASN A 225 17.87 -24.06 -7.95
C ASN A 225 18.78 -24.67 -6.87
N LYS A 226 18.59 -25.95 -6.59
CA LYS A 226 19.42 -26.71 -5.64
C LYS A 226 20.65 -27.34 -6.30
N GLY A 227 20.68 -27.37 -7.62
CA GLY A 227 21.69 -28.03 -8.41
C GLY A 227 21.54 -29.55 -8.44
N PHE A 228 22.42 -30.17 -9.21
CA PHE A 228 22.56 -31.61 -9.41
C PHE A 228 24.03 -31.93 -9.70
N SER A 229 24.43 -33.20 -9.52
CA SER A 229 25.80 -33.61 -9.86
C SER A 229 25.99 -33.66 -11.37
N LEU A 230 27.23 -33.50 -11.83
CA LEU A 230 27.54 -33.63 -13.25
C LEU A 230 27.30 -35.06 -13.77
N GLU A 231 27.53 -36.05 -12.90
CA GLU A 231 27.26 -37.47 -13.16
C GLU A 231 25.77 -37.70 -13.46
N GLU A 232 24.88 -37.16 -12.61
CA GLU A 232 23.43 -37.28 -12.79
C GLU A 232 22.98 -36.72 -14.16
N PHE A 233 23.58 -35.62 -14.60
CA PHE A 233 23.28 -35.05 -15.91
C PHE A 233 23.80 -35.93 -17.05
N ASN A 234 25.03 -36.42 -16.95
CA ASN A 234 25.67 -37.23 -17.98
C ASN A 234 25.06 -38.64 -18.11
N GLU A 235 24.34 -39.13 -17.08
CA GLU A 235 23.53 -40.35 -17.18
C GLU A 235 22.38 -40.20 -18.20
N HIS A 236 21.87 -38.99 -18.38
CA HIS A 236 20.74 -38.68 -19.26
C HIS A 236 21.18 -38.06 -20.60
N PHE A 237 22.35 -37.42 -20.63
CA PHE A 237 22.77 -36.57 -21.73
C PHE A 237 24.26 -36.76 -22.09
N ASP A 238 24.57 -36.62 -23.38
CA ASP A 238 25.96 -36.64 -23.83
C ASP A 238 26.77 -35.47 -23.24
N PRO A 239 28.03 -35.67 -22.79
CA PRO A 239 28.87 -34.63 -22.20
C PRO A 239 29.07 -33.38 -23.06
N SER A 240 28.86 -33.46 -24.38
CA SER A 240 28.81 -32.29 -25.27
C SER A 240 27.76 -31.26 -24.84
N LEU A 241 26.73 -31.64 -24.07
CA LEU A 241 25.69 -30.76 -23.56
C LEU A 241 26.05 -30.08 -22.23
N ASN A 242 27.25 -30.29 -21.68
CA ASN A 242 27.65 -29.65 -20.43
C ASN A 242 27.75 -28.11 -20.52
N HIS A 243 27.82 -27.55 -21.73
CA HIS A 243 27.78 -26.10 -21.95
C HIS A 243 26.42 -25.44 -21.62
N PHE A 244 25.40 -26.23 -21.29
CA PHE A 244 24.10 -25.76 -20.78
C PHE A 244 24.16 -25.42 -19.29
N LEU A 245 25.22 -25.85 -18.61
CA LEU A 245 25.36 -25.82 -17.17
C LEU A 245 26.31 -24.72 -16.69
N ILE A 246 26.09 -24.28 -15.47
CA ILE A 246 26.98 -23.41 -14.67
C ILE A 246 27.08 -23.99 -13.26
N PRO A 247 28.11 -23.62 -12.47
CA PRO A 247 28.13 -23.94 -11.04
C PRO A 247 26.87 -23.44 -10.34
N CYS A 248 26.35 -24.23 -9.40
CA CYS A 248 25.11 -23.89 -8.68
C CYS A 248 25.35 -22.71 -7.73
N PHE A 249 24.44 -21.73 -7.76
CA PHE A 249 24.56 -20.50 -6.95
C PHE A 249 24.45 -20.73 -5.44
N ASN A 250 23.87 -21.87 -5.05
CA ASN A 250 23.64 -22.23 -3.65
C ASN A 250 24.61 -23.32 -3.14
N ASP A 251 25.31 -23.99 -4.04
CA ASP A 251 26.32 -25.01 -3.74
C ASP A 251 27.31 -25.15 -4.90
N ASN A 252 28.53 -24.64 -4.73
CA ASN A 252 29.55 -24.63 -5.79
C ASN A 252 30.06 -26.04 -6.17
N SER A 253 29.73 -27.08 -5.39
CA SER A 253 30.06 -28.47 -5.73
C SER A 253 29.09 -29.09 -6.74
N LEU A 254 27.95 -28.45 -6.97
CA LEU A 254 26.89 -28.90 -7.86
C LEU A 254 26.79 -28.01 -9.10
N PHE A 255 26.03 -28.49 -10.10
CA PHE A 255 25.75 -27.79 -11.34
C PHE A 255 24.26 -27.46 -11.45
N GLN A 256 23.93 -26.42 -12.23
CA GLN A 256 22.56 -26.08 -12.57
C GLN A 256 22.49 -25.59 -14.03
N PHE A 257 21.29 -25.54 -14.58
CA PHE A 257 21.08 -24.86 -15.86
C PHE A 257 21.35 -23.36 -15.76
N LYS A 258 21.92 -22.78 -16.82
CA LYS A 258 22.20 -21.34 -16.92
C LYS A 258 21.02 -20.46 -17.31
N PHE A 259 19.85 -21.06 -17.55
CA PHE A 259 18.66 -20.40 -18.10
C PHE A 259 17.65 -20.07 -17.00
N ASN A 260 17.00 -18.91 -17.11
CA ASN A 260 16.05 -18.42 -16.12
C ASN A 260 14.59 -18.83 -16.42
N SER A 261 14.32 -19.37 -17.61
CA SER A 261 12.98 -19.83 -17.98
C SER A 261 13.02 -20.99 -18.99
N GLU A 262 11.92 -21.74 -19.07
CA GLU A 262 11.72 -22.76 -20.10
C GLU A 262 11.83 -22.17 -21.51
N ALA A 263 11.30 -20.97 -21.72
CA ALA A 263 11.34 -20.29 -23.01
C ALA A 263 12.79 -20.02 -23.46
N GLU A 264 13.61 -19.48 -22.55
CA GLU A 264 15.03 -19.21 -22.81
C GLU A 264 15.82 -20.49 -23.11
N LEU A 265 15.56 -21.57 -22.37
CA LEU A 265 16.13 -22.88 -22.64
C LEU A 265 15.73 -23.39 -24.04
N ILE A 266 14.44 -23.32 -24.39
CA ILE A 266 13.93 -23.78 -25.69
C ILE A 266 14.56 -22.97 -26.84
N GLU A 267 14.64 -21.65 -26.71
CA GLU A 267 15.28 -20.78 -27.69
C GLU A 267 16.76 -21.14 -27.86
N TYR A 268 17.46 -21.37 -26.76
CA TYR A 268 18.85 -21.80 -26.81
C TYR A 268 19.01 -23.16 -27.51
N ILE A 269 18.21 -24.16 -27.18
CA ILE A 269 18.24 -25.48 -27.85
C ILE A 269 18.00 -25.35 -29.37
N LYS A 270 17.04 -24.50 -29.77
CA LYS A 270 16.76 -24.21 -31.18
C LYS A 270 17.96 -23.56 -31.87
N SER A 271 18.63 -22.60 -31.22
CA SER A 271 19.83 -21.95 -31.76
C SER A 271 20.99 -22.93 -32.03
N GLN A 272 21.08 -23.99 -31.23
CA GLN A 272 22.09 -25.05 -31.36
C GLN A 272 21.69 -26.14 -32.37
N LYS A 273 20.55 -25.99 -33.07
CA LYS A 273 20.01 -27.00 -34.01
C LYS A 273 19.77 -28.37 -33.36
N LEU A 274 19.40 -28.38 -32.08
CA LEU A 274 19.15 -29.58 -31.28
C LEU A 274 17.64 -29.84 -31.05
N GLN A 275 16.77 -29.53 -32.03
CA GLN A 275 15.31 -29.56 -31.81
C GLN A 275 14.78 -30.92 -31.31
N LYS A 276 15.39 -32.03 -31.76
CA LYS A 276 15.02 -33.39 -31.32
C LYS A 276 15.28 -33.64 -29.83
N LYS A 277 16.13 -32.83 -29.17
CA LYS A 277 16.47 -32.93 -27.75
C LYS A 277 15.66 -31.98 -26.86
N ILE A 278 14.71 -31.20 -27.40
CA ILE A 278 13.93 -30.23 -26.62
C ILE A 278 13.19 -30.92 -25.47
N MET A 279 12.39 -31.95 -25.75
CA MET A 279 11.53 -32.56 -24.72
C MET A 279 12.36 -33.21 -23.60
N PRO A 280 13.37 -34.06 -23.88
CA PRO A 280 14.17 -34.66 -22.82
C PRO A 280 14.89 -33.64 -21.93
N ILE A 281 15.50 -32.61 -22.53
CA ILE A 281 16.20 -31.57 -21.76
C ILE A 281 15.21 -30.74 -20.94
N LEU A 282 14.03 -30.43 -21.50
CA LEU A 282 12.99 -29.68 -20.81
C LEU A 282 12.40 -30.47 -19.63
N ASP A 283 12.20 -31.77 -19.79
CA ASP A 283 11.70 -32.63 -18.72
C ASP A 283 12.70 -32.68 -17.57
N PHE A 284 13.99 -32.88 -17.86
CA PHE A 284 15.04 -32.83 -16.83
C PHE A 284 15.14 -31.44 -16.19
N TYR A 285 15.03 -30.35 -16.97
CA TYR A 285 15.00 -28.99 -16.43
C TYR A 285 13.85 -28.81 -15.42
N LYS A 286 12.66 -29.32 -15.75
CA LYS A 286 11.47 -29.24 -14.87
C LYS A 286 11.62 -30.03 -13.59
N THR A 287 12.27 -31.19 -13.60
CA THR A 287 12.52 -31.95 -12.36
C THR A 287 13.44 -31.21 -11.39
N LYS A 288 14.27 -30.30 -11.91
CA LYS A 288 15.19 -29.45 -11.13
C LYS A 288 14.65 -28.07 -10.83
N ALA A 289 13.46 -27.72 -11.31
CA ALA A 289 12.86 -26.41 -11.07
C ALA A 289 12.51 -26.24 -9.57
N PRO A 290 12.62 -25.02 -9.01
CA PRO A 290 12.25 -24.77 -7.62
C PRO A 290 10.81 -25.19 -7.32
N ASN A 291 10.61 -25.99 -6.26
CA ASN A 291 9.29 -26.43 -5.85
C ASN A 291 8.63 -25.40 -4.91
N LYS A 292 7.41 -24.98 -5.27
CA LYS A 292 6.61 -24.01 -4.50
C LYS A 292 6.41 -24.39 -3.03
N LYS A 293 5.98 -25.62 -2.75
CA LYS A 293 5.70 -26.07 -1.37
C LYS A 293 6.98 -26.11 -0.53
N GLN A 294 8.07 -26.56 -1.13
CA GLN A 294 9.37 -26.58 -0.50
C GLN A 294 9.89 -25.17 -0.22
N LEU A 295 9.83 -24.26 -1.20
CA LEU A 295 10.24 -22.87 -1.03
C LEU A 295 9.49 -22.20 0.13
N LYS A 296 8.17 -22.39 0.19
CA LYS A 296 7.36 -21.90 1.31
C LYS A 296 7.85 -22.44 2.65
N SER A 297 8.06 -23.75 2.76
CA SER A 297 8.54 -24.38 4.00
C SER A 297 9.89 -23.83 4.44
N GLU A 298 10.84 -23.66 3.52
CA GLU A 298 12.19 -23.19 3.82
C GLU A 298 12.22 -21.71 4.21
N LEU A 299 11.43 -20.88 3.51
CA LEU A 299 11.28 -19.46 3.83
C LEU A 299 10.58 -19.28 5.19
N SER A 300 9.50 -20.03 5.45
CA SER A 300 8.80 -20.00 6.74
C SER A 300 9.68 -20.47 7.90
N ALA A 301 10.55 -21.45 7.68
CA ALA A 301 11.51 -21.90 8.69
C ALA A 301 12.60 -20.84 8.97
N SER A 302 13.05 -20.13 7.95
CA SER A 302 14.11 -19.12 8.08
C SER A 302 13.61 -17.74 8.50
N ILE A 303 12.35 -17.40 8.16
CA ILE A 303 11.72 -16.10 8.36
C ILE A 303 10.33 -16.36 8.94
N PRO A 304 10.16 -16.40 10.28
CA PRO A 304 8.88 -16.76 10.91
C PRO A 304 7.69 -15.90 10.44
N GLN A 305 7.92 -14.61 10.16
CA GLN A 305 6.93 -13.66 9.67
C GLN A 305 6.45 -13.95 8.22
N TYR A 306 7.19 -14.76 7.46
CA TYR A 306 6.87 -15.08 6.07
C TYR A 306 5.51 -15.79 5.91
N ASN A 307 5.09 -16.58 6.90
CA ASN A 307 3.77 -17.22 6.88
C ASN A 307 2.63 -16.22 6.75
N ASN A 308 2.73 -15.09 7.46
CA ASN A 308 1.72 -14.03 7.40
C ASN A 308 1.73 -13.36 6.02
N LEU A 309 2.91 -13.06 5.48
CA LEU A 309 3.08 -12.48 4.16
C LEU A 309 2.53 -13.39 3.06
N SER A 310 2.89 -14.67 3.05
CA SER A 310 2.41 -15.68 2.08
C SER A 310 0.88 -15.82 2.14
N ARG A 311 0.30 -15.87 3.35
CA ARG A 311 -1.15 -15.93 3.53
C ARG A 311 -1.84 -14.67 3.02
N LEU A 312 -1.31 -13.49 3.35
CA LEU A 312 -1.87 -12.21 2.91
C LEU A 312 -1.85 -12.08 1.40
N TYR A 313 -0.74 -12.46 0.78
CA TYR A 313 -0.60 -12.40 -0.67
C TYR A 313 -1.56 -13.36 -1.37
N GLY A 314 -1.85 -14.52 -0.76
CA GLY A 314 -2.83 -15.52 -1.23
C GLY A 314 -4.29 -15.07 -1.32
N THR A 315 -4.61 -13.82 -0.96
CA THR A 315 -5.98 -13.27 -0.96
C THR A 315 -6.33 -12.60 -2.31
N SER A 316 -7.30 -11.69 -2.32
CA SER A 316 -7.67 -10.85 -3.47
C SER A 316 -6.50 -10.03 -4.03
N LEU A 317 -5.37 -9.93 -3.32
CA LEU A 317 -4.14 -9.30 -3.79
C LEU A 317 -3.58 -9.98 -5.04
N ILE A 318 -3.77 -11.29 -5.19
CA ILE A 318 -3.37 -12.03 -6.40
C ILE A 318 -4.05 -11.46 -7.64
N SER A 319 -5.31 -11.03 -7.49
CA SER A 319 -6.20 -10.56 -8.55
C SER A 319 -6.20 -9.02 -8.70
N PHE A 320 -5.46 -8.32 -7.86
CA PHE A 320 -5.32 -6.86 -7.93
C PHE A 320 -4.32 -6.48 -9.03
N PHE A 321 -4.63 -5.44 -9.79
CA PHE A 321 -3.77 -4.85 -10.80
C PHE A 321 -3.72 -3.34 -10.59
N PHE A 322 -2.53 -2.77 -10.73
CA PHE A 322 -2.34 -1.34 -10.57
C PHE A 322 -2.85 -0.53 -11.75
N THR A 323 -3.42 0.64 -11.45
CA THR A 323 -3.40 1.79 -12.36
C THR A 323 -2.04 2.47 -12.31
N SER A 324 -1.76 3.39 -13.24
CA SER A 324 -0.54 4.21 -13.19
C SER A 324 -0.45 5.06 -11.92
N VAL A 325 -1.57 5.57 -11.42
CA VAL A 325 -1.66 6.30 -10.14
C VAL A 325 -1.34 5.39 -8.95
N GLY A 326 -1.81 4.15 -8.98
CA GLY A 326 -1.46 3.13 -7.99
C GLY A 326 0.05 2.83 -7.94
N ILE A 327 0.69 2.72 -9.11
CA ILE A 327 2.14 2.55 -9.20
C ILE A 327 2.88 3.75 -8.59
N ALA A 328 2.51 4.98 -8.98
CA ALA A 328 3.15 6.20 -8.45
C ALA A 328 3.04 6.24 -6.92
N THR A 329 1.86 5.96 -6.40
CA THR A 329 1.56 5.97 -4.96
C THR A 329 2.38 4.93 -4.21
N ALA A 330 2.47 3.70 -4.74
CA ALA A 330 3.28 2.65 -4.14
C ALA A 330 4.77 3.01 -4.13
N ILE A 331 5.31 3.51 -5.25
CA ILE A 331 6.73 3.91 -5.36
C ILE A 331 7.07 5.01 -4.34
N VAL A 332 6.24 6.06 -4.25
CA VAL A 332 6.47 7.14 -3.28
C VAL A 332 6.42 6.62 -1.85
N TYR A 333 5.46 5.74 -1.53
CA TYR A 333 5.38 5.15 -0.20
C TYR A 333 6.61 4.31 0.15
N ILE A 334 7.06 3.49 -0.80
CA ILE A 334 8.26 2.67 -0.62
C ILE A 334 9.50 3.56 -0.45
N ASN A 335 9.67 4.60 -1.28
CA ASN A 335 10.81 5.51 -1.21
C ASN A 335 10.82 6.37 0.06
N SER A 336 9.68 6.53 0.73
CA SER A 336 9.63 7.17 2.06
C SER A 336 10.28 6.31 3.16
N LYS A 337 10.54 5.01 2.89
CA LYS A 337 11.16 4.10 3.84
C LYS A 337 12.69 4.07 3.66
N PRO A 338 13.46 3.89 4.76
CA PRO A 338 14.91 3.82 4.67
C PRO A 338 15.39 2.69 3.74
N ASN A 339 16.47 2.94 3.00
CA ASN A 339 17.19 1.96 2.17
C ASN A 339 16.40 1.34 1.01
N MET A 340 15.26 1.93 0.62
CA MET A 340 14.50 1.54 -0.56
C MET A 340 14.40 2.72 -1.50
N ILE A 341 14.98 2.60 -2.69
CA ILE A 341 14.90 3.63 -3.73
C ILE A 341 14.50 2.94 -5.03
N PHE A 342 13.32 3.29 -5.50
CA PHE A 342 12.74 2.84 -6.75
C PHE A 342 12.61 4.03 -7.67
N ASP A 343 13.16 3.87 -8.87
CA ASP A 343 13.05 4.87 -9.92
C ASP A 343 11.64 4.84 -10.52
N MET A 344 10.94 5.98 -10.42
CA MET A 344 9.59 6.14 -10.94
C MET A 344 9.56 6.15 -12.47
N ASP A 345 10.64 6.60 -13.11
CA ASP A 345 10.70 6.83 -14.55
C ASP A 345 10.75 5.50 -15.35
N ILE A 346 11.03 4.39 -14.67
CA ILE A 346 10.89 3.03 -15.22
C ILE A 346 9.43 2.73 -15.58
N TRP A 347 8.48 3.25 -14.81
CA TRP A 347 7.07 2.88 -14.89
C TRP A 347 6.16 3.98 -15.41
N ILE A 348 6.56 5.24 -15.21
CA ILE A 348 5.75 6.42 -15.55
C ILE A 348 6.65 7.33 -16.38
N LYS A 349 6.35 7.41 -17.68
CA LYS A 349 7.08 8.22 -18.67
C LYS A 349 6.28 9.44 -19.10
#